data_AF-A0A1V0B137-F1
#
_entry.id   AF-A0A1V0B137-F1
#
_cell.length_a   1.000
_cell.length_b   1.000
_cell.length_c   1.000
_cell.angle_alpha   90.00
_cell.angle_beta   90.00
_cell.angle_gamma   90.00
#
_symmetry.space_group_name_H-M   'P 1'
#
loop_
_entity.id
_entity.type
_entity.pdbx_description
1 polymer ?
#
loop_
_entity_poly.entity_id
_entity_poly.type
_entity_poly.pdbx_seq_one_letter_code
_entity_poly.pdbx_strand_id
1 'polypeptide(L)'
;MIGSALLLLSGCAGLLRVPGPEPECRGYLRELDRRVAAAGLHDGLGPPPAAYPYLRANRFLNSFEPELHQPELRRAWLDAGQALDQQARLRELAALPESSLHGLERPAGLPGHVLAVEQCAERLRRADRLDADDGPWPQAARALRIADDYRLWQRGVGLYPVTRWFIRAGVGRWQQRVRALFEADVAIVPPGLRYLPVLEPEAEQGRLYFTAAERDALGWPQLADEHWRLLFARFAPVIELDGAADHDRIGAPGLNPDGLPQVDTGLPSVYTYLSAVRFQSQTLVQLNYVWWFPERPEGDGFDLYAGRLDGLTLRLTLDAEATPLLVESMHNCGCYHQHYPLPGLQPKLRSTYAEPPLILPGPGPAETGLHLRLRQTSASHYVTHLTFAPLPDTGQVYQLRDYQELRQLAVSAGGPGSLFGRHGLVPGTERRERWLFWVSGVREPGAMRQAQRHATAFVGRRHFDDADLLERIYRRSSVVQSRP
;
A
#
# COMPACT_ATOMS: atom_id res chain seq x y z
N MET A 1 -37.22 75.45 2.07
CA MET A 1 -38.21 74.55 2.69
C MET A 1 -38.19 73.25 1.88
N ILE A 2 -37.24 72.33 2.03
CA ILE A 2 -37.03 71.34 3.14
C ILE A 2 -38.38 70.76 3.58
N GLY A 3 -38.68 69.45 3.48
CA GLY A 3 -37.85 68.31 3.11
C GLY A 3 -38.68 67.03 2.91
N SER A 4 -38.06 66.08 2.24
CA SER A 4 -38.56 64.77 1.82
C SER A 4 -38.88 63.84 2.99
N ALA A 5 -39.98 63.09 2.87
CA ALA A 5 -40.36 62.00 3.76
C ALA A 5 -39.52 60.75 3.46
N LEU A 6 -38.65 60.35 4.38
CA LEU A 6 -38.00 59.04 4.39
C LEU A 6 -38.88 58.04 5.17
N LEU A 7 -39.32 56.99 4.48
CA LEU A 7 -39.82 55.75 5.08
C LEU A 7 -38.64 54.97 5.68
N LEU A 8 -38.69 54.73 6.99
CA LEU A 8 -37.85 53.74 7.68
C LEU A 8 -38.69 52.47 7.91
N LEU A 9 -38.49 51.46 7.06
CA LEU A 9 -38.85 50.07 7.35
C LEU A 9 -37.56 49.34 7.77
N SER A 10 -37.35 49.21 9.08
CA SER A 10 -36.30 48.39 9.66
C SER A 10 -36.93 47.38 10.62
N GLY A 11 -36.76 46.08 10.33
CA GLY A 11 -37.19 45.04 11.26
C GLY A 11 -37.35 43.62 10.68
N CYS A 12 -36.41 43.11 9.89
CA CYS A 12 -36.28 41.65 9.75
C CYS A 12 -35.30 41.17 10.83
N ALA A 13 -35.85 40.57 11.88
CA ALA A 13 -35.10 39.83 12.88
C ALA A 13 -34.33 38.69 12.21
N GLY A 14 -33.01 38.71 12.32
CA GLY A 14 -32.15 37.59 11.97
C GLY A 14 -32.39 36.45 12.94
N LEU A 15 -33.22 35.48 12.55
CA LEU A 15 -33.20 34.15 13.15
C LEU A 15 -31.80 33.58 12.93
N LEU A 16 -31.06 33.38 14.03
CA LEU A 16 -29.85 32.57 14.06
C LEU A 16 -30.20 31.20 13.47
N ARG A 17 -29.87 30.99 12.20
CA ARG A 17 -30.09 29.74 11.51
C ARG A 17 -29.10 28.75 12.10
N VAL A 18 -29.57 27.91 13.03
CA VAL A 18 -28.82 26.73 13.46
C VAL A 18 -28.42 25.99 12.19
N PRO A 19 -27.11 25.77 11.93
CA PRO A 19 -26.68 25.05 10.74
C PRO A 19 -27.38 23.70 10.69
N GLY A 20 -27.77 23.24 9.50
CA GLY A 20 -28.29 21.88 9.35
C GLY A 20 -27.23 20.83 9.76
N PRO A 21 -27.62 19.54 9.87
CA PRO A 21 -26.72 18.47 10.27
C PRO A 21 -25.52 18.28 9.32
N GLU A 22 -25.63 18.76 8.08
CA GLU A 22 -24.58 18.69 7.06
C GLU A 22 -23.39 19.63 7.36
N PRO A 23 -23.57 20.95 7.58
CA PRO A 23 -22.51 21.83 8.10
C PRO A 23 -21.84 21.32 9.38
N GLU A 24 -22.61 20.79 10.33
CA GLU A 24 -22.07 20.21 11.57
C GLU A 24 -21.14 19.03 11.28
N CYS A 25 -21.59 18.08 10.45
CA CYS A 25 -20.78 16.93 10.06
C CYS A 25 -19.52 17.33 9.28
N ARG A 26 -19.64 18.30 8.38
CA ARG A 26 -18.50 18.82 7.62
C ARG A 26 -17.50 19.53 8.53
N GLY A 27 -17.99 20.28 9.53
CA GLY A 27 -17.16 20.90 10.56
C GLY A 27 -16.44 19.88 11.42
N TYR A 28 -17.17 18.87 11.90
CA TYR A 28 -16.63 17.78 12.72
C TYR A 28 -15.50 17.01 12.01
N LEU A 29 -15.72 16.53 10.78
CA LEU A 29 -14.69 15.78 10.05
C LEU A 29 -13.44 16.63 9.75
N ARG A 30 -13.61 17.91 9.41
CA ARG A 30 -12.49 18.84 9.20
C ARG A 30 -11.71 19.14 10.48
N GLU A 31 -12.39 19.28 11.61
CA GLU A 31 -11.74 19.46 12.91
C GLU A 31 -10.93 18.22 13.27
N LEU A 32 -11.51 17.03 13.07
CA LEU A 32 -10.82 15.77 13.28
C LEU A 32 -9.56 15.69 12.40
N ASP A 33 -9.65 16.01 11.11
CA ASP A 33 -8.51 16.04 10.19
C ASP A 33 -7.40 16.99 10.68
N ARG A 34 -7.76 18.17 11.20
CA ARG A 34 -6.79 19.11 11.77
C ARG A 34 -6.08 18.54 13.00
N ARG A 35 -6.80 17.85 13.87
CA ARG A 35 -6.23 17.25 15.09
C ARG A 35 -5.29 16.09 14.76
N VAL A 36 -5.69 15.23 13.80
CA VAL A 36 -4.83 14.18 13.24
C VAL A 36 -3.57 14.78 12.64
N ALA A 37 -3.71 15.86 11.86
CA ALA A 37 -2.57 16.55 11.25
C ALA A 37 -1.61 17.13 12.30
N ALA A 38 -2.14 17.76 13.35
CA ALA A 38 -1.35 18.32 14.44
C ALA A 38 -0.60 17.24 15.23
N ALA A 39 -1.18 16.05 15.35
CA ALA A 39 -0.54 14.88 15.98
C ALA A 39 0.43 14.14 15.05
N GLY A 40 0.46 14.46 13.74
CA GLY A 40 1.33 13.80 12.77
C GLY A 40 0.93 12.36 12.41
N LEU A 41 -0.33 11.98 12.70
CA LEU A 41 -0.85 10.60 12.63
C LEU A 41 -1.54 10.25 11.29
N HIS A 42 -1.24 10.98 10.22
CA HIS A 42 -1.91 10.75 8.94
C HIS A 42 -1.71 9.34 8.40
N ASP A 43 -2.80 8.74 7.92
CA ASP A 43 -2.72 7.57 7.05
C ASP A 43 -1.88 7.91 5.80
N GLY A 44 -1.01 6.99 5.36
CA GLY A 44 -0.23 7.14 4.13
C GLY A 44 -1.06 7.47 2.88
N LEU A 45 -2.36 7.13 2.83
CA LEU A 45 -3.28 7.59 1.76
C LEU A 45 -3.35 9.12 1.64
N GLY A 46 -2.99 9.84 2.70
CA GLY A 46 -3.07 11.29 2.78
C GLY A 46 -4.41 11.79 3.31
N PRO A 47 -4.53 13.12 3.50
CA PRO A 47 -5.76 13.72 3.97
C PRO A 47 -6.86 13.65 2.89
N PRO A 48 -8.13 13.54 3.29
CA PRO A 48 -9.24 13.59 2.34
C PRO A 48 -9.38 14.99 1.73
N PRO A 49 -10.01 15.14 0.56
CA PRO A 49 -10.24 16.45 -0.04
C PRO A 49 -11.19 17.30 0.81
N ALA A 50 -10.88 18.59 0.99
CA ALA A 50 -11.69 19.48 1.84
C ALA A 50 -13.17 19.61 1.40
N ALA A 51 -13.45 19.43 0.10
CA ALA A 51 -14.79 19.44 -0.48
C ALA A 51 -15.57 18.15 -0.19
N TYR A 52 -14.89 17.02 -0.02
CA TYR A 52 -15.48 15.69 0.19
C TYR A 52 -14.76 14.98 1.34
N PRO A 53 -14.91 15.47 2.59
CA PRO A 53 -14.13 15.00 3.73
C PRO A 53 -14.47 13.57 4.15
N TYR A 54 -15.44 12.92 3.52
CA TYR A 54 -15.86 11.55 3.81
C TYR A 54 -15.38 10.55 2.72
N LEU A 55 -14.53 11.00 1.78
CA LEU A 55 -14.01 10.17 0.71
C LEU A 55 -12.48 10.22 0.69
N ARG A 56 -11.85 9.06 0.53
CA ARG A 56 -10.45 8.89 0.17
C ARG A 56 -10.36 7.97 -1.04
N ALA A 57 -9.25 8.05 -1.77
CA ALA A 57 -9.00 7.16 -2.89
C ALA A 57 -7.56 6.67 -2.87
N ASN A 58 -7.32 5.56 -3.55
CA ASN A 58 -5.99 5.07 -3.89
C ASN A 58 -5.82 5.06 -5.41
N ARG A 59 -4.65 4.62 -5.90
CA ARG A 59 -4.38 4.54 -7.35
C ARG A 59 -5.33 3.58 -8.08
N PHE A 60 -5.78 2.52 -7.40
CA PHE A 60 -6.78 1.59 -7.94
C PHE A 60 -8.12 2.30 -8.20
N LEU A 61 -8.72 2.98 -7.23
CA LEU A 61 -9.98 3.71 -7.44
C LEU A 61 -9.84 4.82 -8.49
N ASN A 62 -8.69 5.47 -8.57
CA ASN A 62 -8.41 6.49 -9.58
C ASN A 62 -8.45 5.94 -11.01
N SER A 63 -8.13 4.66 -11.20
CA SER A 63 -8.10 4.05 -12.53
C SER A 63 -9.48 3.87 -13.16
N PHE A 64 -10.56 3.99 -12.39
CA PHE A 64 -11.94 3.93 -12.90
C PHE A 64 -12.50 5.28 -13.34
N GLU A 65 -11.78 6.39 -13.15
CA GLU A 65 -12.25 7.74 -13.49
C GLU A 65 -12.90 7.85 -14.89
N PRO A 66 -12.35 7.23 -15.97
CA PRO A 66 -12.97 7.29 -17.29
C PRO A 66 -14.34 6.60 -17.41
N GLU A 67 -14.65 5.66 -16.51
CA GLU A 67 -15.81 4.77 -16.59
C GLU A 67 -16.94 5.18 -15.62
N LEU A 68 -16.73 6.18 -14.75
CA LEU A 68 -17.71 6.62 -13.73
C LEU A 68 -19.01 7.24 -14.30
N HIS A 69 -19.12 7.36 -15.62
CA HIS A 69 -20.39 7.66 -16.28
C HIS A 69 -21.40 6.52 -16.10
N GLN A 70 -20.95 5.28 -15.82
CA GLN A 70 -21.80 4.14 -15.52
C GLN A 70 -22.33 4.21 -14.07
N PRO A 71 -23.65 4.24 -13.83
CA PRO A 71 -24.20 4.48 -12.49
C PRO A 71 -23.88 3.41 -11.45
N GLU A 72 -23.80 2.14 -11.85
CA GLU A 72 -23.42 1.04 -10.96
C GLU A 72 -21.96 1.12 -10.52
N LEU A 73 -21.06 1.33 -11.48
CA LEU A 73 -19.64 1.53 -11.20
C LEU A 73 -19.40 2.76 -10.32
N ARG A 74 -20.11 3.86 -10.58
CA ARG A 74 -20.01 5.09 -9.78
C ARG A 74 -20.42 4.87 -8.34
N ARG A 75 -21.51 4.13 -8.09
CA ARG A 75 -21.95 3.77 -6.73
C ARG A 75 -20.89 2.93 -6.01
N ALA A 76 -20.41 1.86 -6.66
CA ALA A 76 -19.36 1.01 -6.07
C ALA A 76 -18.05 1.79 -5.81
N TRP A 77 -17.67 2.71 -6.70
CA TRP A 77 -16.53 3.59 -6.50
C TRP A 77 -16.69 4.54 -5.30
N LEU A 78 -17.89 5.11 -5.12
CA LEU A 78 -18.21 5.93 -3.95
C LEU A 78 -18.23 5.10 -2.66
N ASP A 79 -18.81 3.91 -2.69
CA ASP A 79 -18.82 2.97 -1.56
C ASP A 79 -17.39 2.63 -1.12
N ALA A 80 -16.53 2.24 -2.08
CA ALA A 80 -15.14 1.93 -1.81
C ALA A 80 -14.35 3.15 -1.30
N GLY A 81 -14.58 4.33 -1.86
CA GLY A 81 -13.92 5.56 -1.41
C GLY A 81 -14.33 6.00 -0.01
N GLN A 82 -15.58 5.78 0.36
CA GLN A 82 -16.09 6.03 1.70
C GLN A 82 -15.57 4.99 2.70
N ALA A 83 -15.52 3.71 2.32
CA ALA A 83 -14.93 2.66 3.14
C ALA A 83 -13.44 2.92 3.44
N LEU A 84 -12.66 3.35 2.43
CA LEU A 84 -11.26 3.75 2.61
C LEU A 84 -11.12 4.91 3.60
N ASP A 85 -11.99 5.92 3.50
CA ASP A 85 -11.97 7.05 4.42
C ASP A 85 -12.33 6.63 5.85
N GLN A 86 -13.43 5.90 6.02
CA GLN A 86 -13.90 5.42 7.32
C GLN A 86 -12.81 4.59 8.00
N GLN A 87 -12.24 3.60 7.31
CA GLN A 87 -11.17 2.78 7.85
C GLN A 87 -9.95 3.61 8.28
N ALA A 88 -9.54 4.59 7.47
CA ALA A 88 -8.43 5.47 7.84
C ALA A 88 -8.77 6.36 9.05
N ARG A 89 -9.97 6.93 9.11
CA ARG A 89 -10.43 7.76 10.23
C ARG A 89 -10.55 6.99 11.53
N LEU A 90 -11.06 5.76 11.50
CA LEU A 90 -11.16 4.92 12.69
C LEU A 90 -9.77 4.61 13.26
N ARG A 91 -8.78 4.39 12.39
CA ARG A 91 -7.39 4.22 12.83
C ARG A 91 -6.78 5.50 13.37
N GLU A 92 -6.99 6.62 12.69
CA GLU A 92 -6.52 7.94 13.13
C GLU A 92 -7.14 8.31 14.49
N LEU A 93 -8.43 8.01 14.70
CA LEU A 93 -9.10 8.17 15.99
C LEU A 93 -8.50 7.27 17.09
N ALA A 94 -8.23 6.01 16.79
CA ALA A 94 -7.65 5.07 17.74
C ALA A 94 -6.21 5.45 18.14
N ALA A 95 -5.46 6.09 17.23
CA ALA A 95 -4.09 6.54 17.48
C ALA A 95 -4.02 7.91 18.18
N LEU A 96 -5.09 8.71 18.16
CA LEU A 96 -5.10 10.03 18.77
C LEU A 96 -5.05 9.95 20.30
N PRO A 97 -4.18 10.74 20.97
CA PRO A 97 -4.21 10.89 22.42
C PRO A 97 -5.58 11.40 22.90
N GLU A 98 -6.05 10.93 24.06
CA GLU A 98 -7.33 11.35 24.63
C GLU A 98 -7.41 12.89 24.82
N SER A 99 -6.29 13.52 25.19
CA SER A 99 -6.18 14.98 25.28
C SER A 99 -6.49 15.69 23.97
N SER A 100 -6.19 15.06 22.83
CA SER A 100 -6.47 15.59 21.50
C SER A 100 -7.96 15.48 21.14
N LEU A 101 -8.73 14.61 21.81
CA LEU A 101 -10.18 14.50 21.63
C LEU A 101 -10.96 15.47 22.52
N HIS A 102 -10.33 16.00 23.57
CA HIS A 102 -10.97 16.98 24.46
C HIS A 102 -11.46 18.22 23.67
N GLY A 103 -12.72 18.60 23.85
CA GLY A 103 -13.35 19.71 23.13
C GLY A 103 -13.58 19.47 21.64
N LEU A 104 -13.47 18.23 21.14
CA LEU A 104 -13.98 17.87 19.81
C LEU A 104 -15.49 17.65 19.92
N GLU A 105 -16.27 18.68 19.61
CA GLU A 105 -17.73 18.58 19.63
C GLU A 105 -18.23 17.65 18.52
N ARG A 106 -19.03 16.66 18.90
CA ARG A 106 -19.70 15.75 17.96
C ARG A 106 -21.02 16.37 17.52
N PRO A 107 -21.48 16.08 16.30
CA PRO A 107 -22.82 16.47 15.87
C PRO A 107 -23.90 15.94 16.81
N ALA A 108 -24.99 16.69 16.94
CA ALA A 108 -26.05 16.39 17.89
C ALA A 108 -26.66 14.99 17.67
N GLY A 109 -26.86 14.25 18.77
CA GLY A 109 -27.48 12.92 18.76
C GLY A 109 -26.54 11.75 18.44
N LEU A 110 -25.23 11.96 18.31
CA LEU A 110 -24.26 10.90 18.00
C LEU A 110 -23.49 10.44 19.25
N PRO A 111 -23.56 9.16 19.67
CA PRO A 111 -23.11 8.71 21.00
C PRO A 111 -21.60 8.48 21.14
N GLY A 112 -20.81 8.48 20.05
CA GLY A 112 -19.34 8.45 20.11
C GLY A 112 -18.65 8.94 18.84
N HIS A 113 -17.33 9.13 18.87
CA HIS A 113 -16.55 9.60 17.72
C HIS A 113 -16.55 8.61 16.55
N VAL A 114 -16.51 7.32 16.84
CA VAL A 114 -16.62 6.22 15.85
C VAL A 114 -17.93 6.36 15.06
N LEU A 115 -19.07 6.29 15.74
CA LEU A 115 -20.38 6.46 15.10
C LEU A 115 -20.57 7.84 14.46
N ALA A 116 -19.92 8.88 14.99
CA ALA A 116 -19.95 10.20 14.39
C ALA A 116 -19.25 10.24 13.02
N VAL A 117 -18.13 9.55 12.84
CA VAL A 117 -17.46 9.43 11.53
C VAL A 117 -18.40 8.76 10.52
N GLU A 118 -18.97 7.61 10.88
CA GLU A 118 -19.80 6.80 9.98
C GLU A 118 -21.08 7.54 9.56
N GLN A 119 -21.82 8.05 10.54
CA GLN A 119 -23.07 8.73 10.26
C GLN A 119 -22.87 10.07 9.55
N CYS A 120 -21.76 10.76 9.79
CA CYS A 120 -21.45 11.96 9.03
C CYS A 120 -21.09 11.68 7.59
N ALA A 121 -20.34 10.60 7.31
CA ALA A 121 -20.07 10.19 5.94
C ALA A 121 -21.37 9.95 5.17
N GLU A 122 -22.31 9.19 5.75
CA GLU A 122 -23.62 8.91 5.16
C GLU A 122 -24.50 10.14 4.96
N ARG A 123 -24.47 11.08 5.91
CA ARG A 123 -25.21 12.35 5.79
C ARG A 123 -24.64 13.21 4.67
N LEU A 124 -23.32 13.35 4.61
CA LEU A 124 -22.65 14.17 3.60
C LEU A 124 -22.77 13.58 2.19
N ARG A 125 -22.68 12.25 2.04
CA ARG A 125 -22.90 11.59 0.74
C ARG A 125 -24.29 11.86 0.18
N ARG A 126 -25.33 11.71 1.01
CA ARG A 126 -26.72 12.00 0.61
C ARG A 126 -26.93 13.47 0.25
N ALA A 127 -26.27 14.38 0.98
CA ALA A 127 -26.34 15.81 0.73
C ALA A 127 -25.68 16.21 -0.60
N ASP A 128 -24.49 15.67 -0.87
CA ASP A 128 -23.72 16.00 -2.07
C ASP A 128 -24.28 15.35 -3.34
N ARG A 129 -25.17 14.34 -3.21
CA ARG A 129 -25.87 13.65 -4.31
C ARG A 129 -24.92 13.15 -5.41
N LEU A 130 -23.76 12.61 -5.00
CA LEU A 130 -22.74 12.14 -5.94
C LEU A 130 -23.18 10.91 -6.75
N ASP A 131 -24.16 10.16 -6.25
CA ASP A 131 -24.69 8.98 -6.95
C ASP A 131 -25.56 9.36 -8.18
N ALA A 132 -26.06 10.60 -8.27
CA ALA A 132 -26.94 11.07 -9.36
C ALA A 132 -26.17 11.26 -10.68
N ASP A 133 -26.86 11.04 -11.81
CA ASP A 133 -26.26 11.14 -13.16
C ASP A 133 -25.78 12.55 -13.51
N ASP A 134 -26.52 13.58 -13.09
CA ASP A 134 -26.17 15.00 -13.20
C ASP A 134 -25.45 15.54 -11.95
N GLY A 135 -25.05 14.65 -11.04
CA GLY A 135 -24.40 15.01 -9.78
C GLY A 135 -23.00 15.59 -9.94
N PRO A 136 -22.43 16.18 -8.87
CA PRO A 136 -21.08 16.76 -8.91
C PRO A 136 -19.94 15.74 -8.88
N TRP A 137 -20.20 14.46 -9.20
CA TRP A 137 -19.21 13.38 -9.17
C TRP A 137 -17.95 13.64 -10.02
N PRO A 138 -17.96 14.34 -11.19
CA PRO A 138 -16.72 14.63 -11.90
C PRO A 138 -15.81 15.59 -11.13
N GLN A 139 -16.37 16.39 -10.23
CA GLN A 139 -15.59 17.26 -9.34
C GLN A 139 -15.01 16.44 -8.18
N ALA A 140 -15.78 15.50 -7.62
CA ALA A 140 -15.31 14.56 -6.61
C ALA A 140 -14.16 13.68 -7.14
N ALA A 141 -14.31 13.08 -8.33
CA ALA A 141 -13.29 12.27 -8.97
C ALA A 141 -11.98 13.05 -9.16
N ARG A 142 -12.06 14.30 -9.66
CA ARG A 142 -10.88 15.19 -9.78
C ARG A 142 -10.25 15.53 -8.43
N ALA A 143 -11.06 15.74 -7.39
CA ALA A 143 -10.57 16.06 -6.04
C ALA A 143 -9.88 14.86 -5.38
N LEU A 144 -10.29 13.64 -5.72
CA LEU A 144 -9.74 12.38 -5.22
C LEU A 144 -8.50 11.89 -6.01
N ARG A 145 -8.00 12.70 -6.95
CA ARG A 145 -6.80 12.37 -7.72
C ARG A 145 -5.55 12.27 -6.85
N ILE A 146 -4.94 11.09 -6.84
CA ILE A 146 -3.74 10.82 -6.04
C ILE A 146 -2.49 11.28 -6.78
N ALA A 147 -1.83 12.30 -6.21
CA ALA A 147 -0.55 12.77 -6.69
C ALA A 147 0.52 11.66 -6.64
N ASP A 148 1.50 11.75 -7.53
CA ASP A 148 2.68 10.89 -7.40
C ASP A 148 3.60 11.30 -6.25
N ASP A 149 4.37 10.32 -5.79
CA ASP A 149 5.39 10.49 -4.75
C ASP A 149 6.69 11.17 -5.19
N TYR A 150 6.70 11.79 -6.38
CA TYR A 150 7.88 12.50 -6.90
C TYR A 150 7.76 14.02 -6.72
N ARG A 151 8.73 14.61 -6.01
CA ARG A 151 8.84 16.05 -5.83
C ARG A 151 9.41 16.71 -7.09
N LEU A 152 8.56 17.50 -7.76
CA LEU A 152 8.95 18.21 -8.99
C LEU A 152 10.10 19.21 -8.77
N TRP A 153 10.10 19.94 -7.66
CA TRP A 153 11.15 20.92 -7.37
C TRP A 153 12.54 20.27 -7.22
N GLN A 154 12.61 19.06 -6.66
CA GLN A 154 13.87 18.31 -6.54
C GLN A 154 14.42 17.94 -7.92
N ARG A 155 13.53 17.58 -8.85
CA ARG A 155 13.92 17.32 -10.25
C ARG A 155 14.42 18.57 -10.96
N GLY A 156 13.81 19.73 -10.67
CA GLY A 156 14.24 21.02 -11.19
C GLY A 156 15.63 21.41 -10.70
N VAL A 157 15.81 21.51 -9.38
CA VAL A 157 17.07 21.91 -8.73
C VAL A 157 18.18 20.87 -8.97
N GLY A 158 17.83 19.59 -8.96
CA GLY A 158 18.76 18.48 -9.17
C GLY A 158 19.15 18.24 -10.64
N LEU A 159 18.78 19.13 -11.56
CA LEU A 159 19.05 19.03 -13.00
C LEU A 159 18.68 17.65 -13.57
N TYR A 160 17.53 17.11 -13.15
CA TYR A 160 17.05 15.77 -13.50
C TYR A 160 17.06 15.46 -15.01
N PRO A 161 16.71 16.39 -15.93
CA PRO A 161 16.80 16.13 -17.36
C PRO A 161 18.18 15.64 -17.85
N VAL A 162 19.25 16.03 -17.13
CA VAL A 162 20.63 15.62 -17.38
C VAL A 162 21.01 14.43 -16.50
N THR A 163 20.80 14.52 -15.18
CA THR A 163 21.26 13.50 -14.23
C THR A 163 20.58 12.15 -14.42
N ARG A 164 19.35 12.12 -14.98
CA ARG A 164 18.61 10.88 -15.31
C ARG A 164 19.39 9.91 -16.20
N TRP A 165 20.28 10.40 -17.08
CA TRP A 165 21.06 9.53 -17.97
C TRP A 165 22.08 8.68 -17.20
N PHE A 166 22.75 9.29 -16.21
CA PHE A 166 23.69 8.59 -15.34
C PHE A 166 22.97 7.61 -14.41
N ILE A 167 21.82 8.04 -13.86
CA ILE A 167 20.96 7.16 -13.04
C ILE A 167 20.51 5.95 -13.88
N ARG A 168 20.03 6.18 -15.10
CA ARG A 168 19.60 5.10 -16.01
C ARG A 168 20.73 4.10 -16.29
N ALA A 169 21.96 4.60 -16.52
CA ALA A 169 23.12 3.72 -16.71
C ALA A 169 23.46 2.92 -15.44
N GLY A 170 23.37 3.54 -14.26
CA GLY A 170 23.54 2.87 -12.97
C GLY A 170 22.52 1.76 -12.75
N VAL A 171 21.23 2.06 -12.92
CA VAL A 171 20.13 1.10 -12.82
C VAL A 171 20.30 -0.04 -13.81
N GLY A 172 20.64 0.25 -15.07
CA GLY A 172 20.86 -0.78 -16.10
C GLY A 172 21.99 -1.76 -15.72
N ARG A 173 23.12 -1.25 -15.21
CA ARG A 173 24.22 -2.10 -14.72
C ARG A 173 23.82 -2.94 -13.51
N TRP A 174 23.05 -2.37 -12.58
CA TRP A 174 22.52 -3.12 -11.44
C TRP A 174 21.58 -4.24 -11.90
N GLN A 175 20.64 -3.94 -12.80
CA GLN A 175 19.70 -4.93 -13.37
C GLN A 175 20.43 -6.08 -14.08
N GLN A 176 21.49 -5.78 -14.85
CA GLN A 176 22.32 -6.80 -15.49
C GLN A 176 23.01 -7.72 -14.48
N ARG A 177 23.57 -7.17 -13.40
CA ARG A 177 24.19 -7.97 -12.34
C ARG A 177 23.19 -8.85 -11.62
N VAL A 178 22.03 -8.31 -11.25
CA VAL A 178 20.99 -9.09 -10.57
C VAL A 178 20.49 -10.22 -11.47
N ARG A 179 20.29 -9.96 -12.76
CA ARG A 179 19.92 -11.01 -13.72
C ARG A 179 20.98 -12.11 -13.79
N ALA A 180 22.25 -11.74 -13.92
CA ALA A 180 23.34 -12.70 -13.99
C ALA A 180 23.45 -13.55 -12.71
N LEU A 181 23.22 -12.96 -11.54
CA LEU A 181 23.21 -13.69 -10.26
C LEU A 181 22.00 -14.62 -10.14
N PHE A 182 20.82 -14.20 -10.60
CA PHE A 182 19.59 -14.99 -10.52
C PHE A 182 19.59 -16.16 -11.51
N GLU A 183 20.22 -15.99 -12.68
CA GLU A 183 20.35 -17.02 -13.71
C GLU A 183 21.57 -17.93 -13.51
N ALA A 184 22.46 -17.61 -12.56
CA ALA A 184 23.60 -18.45 -12.25
C ALA A 184 23.17 -19.77 -11.61
N ASP A 185 23.72 -20.88 -12.09
CA ASP A 185 23.54 -22.19 -11.47
C ASP A 185 24.41 -22.27 -10.22
N VAL A 186 23.83 -21.95 -9.07
CA VAL A 186 24.49 -21.98 -7.77
C VAL A 186 24.11 -23.28 -7.06
N ALA A 187 25.11 -23.98 -6.51
CA ALA A 187 24.87 -25.17 -5.71
C ALA A 187 23.85 -24.89 -4.60
N ILE A 188 22.86 -25.77 -4.44
CA ILE A 188 21.84 -25.65 -3.40
C ILE A 188 22.49 -25.91 -2.05
N VAL A 189 22.90 -24.85 -1.36
CA VAL A 189 23.38 -24.90 0.02
C VAL A 189 22.18 -24.86 0.97
N PRO A 190 22.16 -25.61 2.09
CA PRO A 190 21.12 -25.44 3.11
C PRO A 190 21.01 -23.95 3.55
N PRO A 191 19.79 -23.46 3.84
CA PRO A 191 19.64 -22.09 4.34
C PRO A 191 20.14 -21.98 5.79
N GLY A 192 20.60 -20.79 6.18
CA GLY A 192 20.97 -20.48 7.57
C GLY A 192 19.73 -20.33 8.46
N LEU A 193 18.68 -19.67 7.95
CA LEU A 193 17.37 -19.58 8.60
C LEU A 193 16.26 -19.95 7.61
N ARG A 194 15.19 -20.55 8.15
CA ARG A 194 13.99 -20.88 7.39
C ARG A 194 12.76 -20.58 8.22
N TYR A 195 11.83 -19.86 7.62
CA TYR A 195 10.55 -19.49 8.20
C TYR A 195 9.41 -20.15 7.42
N LEU A 196 8.51 -20.80 8.16
CA LEU A 196 7.36 -21.54 7.63
C LEU A 196 6.05 -20.84 8.02
N PRO A 197 5.05 -20.80 7.13
CA PRO A 197 3.74 -20.32 7.50
C PRO A 197 3.08 -21.25 8.52
N VAL A 198 2.18 -20.71 9.34
CA VAL A 198 1.24 -21.55 10.11
C VAL A 198 0.39 -22.37 9.14
N LEU A 199 0.32 -23.68 9.36
CA LEU A 199 -0.53 -24.55 8.57
C LEU A 199 -1.99 -24.36 8.98
N GLU A 200 -2.80 -23.95 8.03
CA GLU A 200 -4.25 -23.86 8.16
C GLU A 200 -4.85 -25.04 7.39
N PRO A 201 -5.50 -26.01 8.06
CA PRO A 201 -6.06 -27.21 7.40
C PRO A 201 -7.04 -26.88 6.26
N GLU A 202 -7.71 -25.74 6.36
CA GLU A 202 -8.71 -25.27 5.40
C GLU A 202 -8.16 -24.24 4.40
N ALA A 203 -6.83 -24.09 4.30
CA ALA A 203 -6.23 -23.10 3.41
C ALA A 203 -6.66 -23.28 1.94
N GLU A 204 -6.72 -24.52 1.45
CA GLU A 204 -7.09 -24.81 0.05
C GLU A 204 -8.51 -24.32 -0.29
N GLN A 205 -9.43 -24.29 0.68
CA GLN A 205 -10.79 -23.79 0.52
C GLN A 205 -10.80 -22.29 0.20
N GLY A 206 -9.77 -21.53 0.60
CA GLY A 206 -9.62 -20.12 0.25
C GLY A 206 -9.71 -19.86 -1.25
N ARG A 207 -9.14 -20.75 -2.09
CA ARG A 207 -9.24 -20.65 -3.56
C ARG A 207 -10.65 -20.89 -4.07
N LEU A 208 -11.38 -21.82 -3.45
CA LEU A 208 -12.75 -22.15 -3.80
C LEU A 208 -13.69 -20.98 -3.48
N TYR A 209 -13.57 -20.42 -2.27
CA TYR A 209 -14.34 -19.24 -1.89
C TYR A 209 -14.04 -18.06 -2.80
N PHE A 210 -12.76 -17.81 -3.11
CA PHE A 210 -12.37 -16.73 -4.01
C PHE A 210 -12.98 -16.87 -5.41
N THR A 211 -12.93 -18.09 -5.97
CA THR A 211 -13.45 -18.35 -7.32
C THR A 211 -14.96 -18.25 -7.38
N ALA A 212 -15.66 -18.67 -6.30
CA ALA A 212 -17.11 -18.64 -6.20
C ALA A 212 -17.68 -17.26 -5.81
N ALA A 213 -16.85 -16.34 -5.33
CA ALA A 213 -17.29 -15.04 -4.84
C ALA A 213 -17.90 -14.19 -5.95
N GLU A 214 -19.05 -13.58 -5.65
CA GLU A 214 -19.62 -12.53 -6.49
C GLU A 214 -18.68 -11.32 -6.51
N ARG A 215 -18.64 -10.63 -7.66
CA ARG A 215 -17.80 -9.45 -7.85
C ARG A 215 -18.69 -8.22 -7.91
N ASP A 216 -18.28 -7.16 -7.23
CA ASP A 216 -18.96 -5.86 -7.36
C ASP A 216 -18.69 -5.21 -8.74
N ALA A 217 -19.24 -4.02 -8.95
CA ALA A 217 -19.06 -3.28 -10.20
C ALA A 217 -17.59 -2.86 -10.45
N LEU A 218 -16.74 -2.80 -9.41
CA LEU A 218 -15.29 -2.57 -9.55
C LEU A 218 -14.54 -3.87 -9.89
N GLY A 219 -15.23 -5.00 -9.99
CA GLY A 219 -14.66 -6.32 -10.18
C GLY A 219 -13.98 -6.89 -8.93
N TRP A 220 -14.23 -6.31 -7.75
CA TRP A 220 -13.69 -6.75 -6.47
C TRP A 220 -14.51 -7.91 -5.90
N PRO A 221 -13.89 -9.06 -5.54
CA PRO A 221 -14.58 -10.19 -4.94
C PRO A 221 -15.16 -9.85 -3.56
N GLN A 222 -16.45 -10.12 -3.37
CA GLN A 222 -17.16 -9.94 -2.10
C GLN A 222 -16.97 -11.19 -1.23
N LEU A 223 -15.97 -11.14 -0.36
CA LEU A 223 -15.58 -12.23 0.55
C LEU A 223 -15.63 -11.74 1.99
N ALA A 224 -16.05 -12.63 2.89
CA ALA A 224 -15.89 -12.43 4.33
C ALA A 224 -14.40 -12.49 4.72
N ASP A 225 -14.05 -11.85 5.84
CA ASP A 225 -12.67 -11.75 6.32
C ASP A 225 -12.04 -13.12 6.58
N GLU A 226 -12.82 -14.10 7.04
CA GLU A 226 -12.36 -15.47 7.26
C GLU A 226 -11.93 -16.15 5.96
N HIS A 227 -12.64 -15.91 4.85
CA HIS A 227 -12.29 -16.48 3.56
C HIS A 227 -11.04 -15.81 2.97
N TRP A 228 -10.85 -14.51 3.20
CA TRP A 228 -9.59 -13.83 2.87
C TRP A 228 -8.42 -14.41 3.66
N ARG A 229 -8.60 -14.68 4.95
CA ARG A 229 -7.57 -15.31 5.80
C ARG A 229 -7.14 -16.68 5.26
N LEU A 230 -8.10 -17.52 4.84
CA LEU A 230 -7.78 -18.82 4.23
C LEU A 230 -7.00 -18.67 2.92
N LEU A 231 -7.37 -17.68 2.08
CA LEU A 231 -6.66 -17.41 0.84
C LEU A 231 -5.22 -16.91 1.09
N PHE A 232 -4.99 -16.05 2.09
CA PHE A 232 -3.64 -15.68 2.51
C PHE A 232 -2.86 -16.88 3.04
N ALA A 233 -3.46 -17.72 3.87
CA ALA A 233 -2.81 -18.93 4.38
C ALA A 233 -2.38 -19.88 3.25
N ARG A 234 -3.21 -20.02 2.20
CA ARG A 234 -2.90 -20.87 1.04
C ARG A 234 -1.64 -20.44 0.29
N PHE A 235 -1.46 -19.14 0.15
CA PHE A 235 -0.39 -18.55 -0.64
C PHE A 235 0.76 -18.01 0.22
N ALA A 236 0.74 -18.29 1.52
CA ALA A 236 1.77 -17.86 2.45
C ALA A 236 3.14 -18.49 2.08
N PRO A 237 4.20 -17.68 1.95
CA PRO A 237 5.47 -18.15 1.44
C PRO A 237 6.33 -18.89 2.48
N VAL A 238 7.22 -19.75 2.01
CA VAL A 238 8.38 -20.22 2.79
C VAL A 238 9.52 -19.24 2.55
N ILE A 239 10.09 -18.68 3.62
CA ILE A 239 11.15 -17.66 3.54
C ILE A 239 12.46 -18.27 4.03
N GLU A 240 13.48 -18.30 3.17
CA GLU A 240 14.81 -18.83 3.46
C GLU A 240 15.86 -17.72 3.39
N LEU A 241 16.77 -17.69 4.36
CA LEU A 241 17.91 -16.76 4.41
C LEU A 241 19.20 -17.54 4.31
N ASP A 242 20.17 -17.02 3.56
CA ASP A 242 21.51 -17.61 3.47
C ASP A 242 22.24 -17.61 4.81
N GLY A 243 22.02 -16.58 5.64
CA GLY A 243 22.65 -16.40 6.94
C GLY A 243 21.73 -16.68 8.12
N ALA A 244 22.32 -16.65 9.31
CA ALA A 244 21.62 -16.80 10.59
C ALA A 244 22.02 -15.74 11.62
N ALA A 245 22.61 -14.64 11.15
CA ALA A 245 22.97 -13.52 11.99
C ALA A 245 21.72 -12.79 12.50
N ASP A 246 21.86 -11.97 13.55
CA ASP A 246 20.72 -11.29 14.15
C ASP A 246 20.01 -10.33 13.19
N HIS A 247 20.74 -9.73 12.26
CA HIS A 247 20.16 -8.88 11.21
C HIS A 247 19.36 -9.67 10.16
N ASP A 248 19.54 -10.99 10.06
CA ASP A 248 18.79 -11.87 9.13
C ASP A 248 17.50 -12.41 9.77
N ARG A 249 17.23 -12.09 11.04
CA ARG A 249 16.06 -12.62 11.75
C ARG A 249 14.80 -11.81 11.47
N ILE A 250 13.72 -12.48 11.08
CA ILE A 250 12.41 -11.88 10.88
C ILE A 250 11.74 -11.67 12.24
N GLY A 251 11.09 -10.52 12.43
CA GLY A 251 10.39 -10.23 13.68
C GLY A 251 9.25 -9.22 13.55
N ALA A 252 8.58 -8.97 14.66
CA ALA A 252 7.51 -7.99 14.76
C ALA A 252 8.08 -6.57 14.99
N PRO A 253 7.78 -5.57 14.16
CA PRO A 253 8.13 -4.19 14.45
C PRO A 253 7.46 -3.68 15.73
N GLY A 254 8.22 -2.92 16.50
CA GLY A 254 7.76 -2.14 17.64
C GLY A 254 8.43 -0.77 17.65
N LEU A 255 8.03 0.07 18.61
CA LEU A 255 8.65 1.37 18.83
C LEU A 255 9.38 1.38 20.18
N ASN A 256 10.64 1.82 20.16
CA ASN A 256 11.40 2.05 21.39
C ASN A 256 10.89 3.32 22.12
N PRO A 257 11.37 3.63 23.34
CA PRO A 257 10.95 4.84 24.07
C PRO A 257 11.20 6.17 23.34
N ASP A 258 12.16 6.21 22.41
CA ASP A 258 12.45 7.39 21.57
C ASP A 258 11.54 7.47 20.33
N GLY A 259 10.60 6.52 20.15
CA GLY A 259 9.73 6.44 18.98
C GLY A 259 10.43 5.95 17.70
N LEU A 260 11.61 5.34 17.81
CA LEU A 260 12.33 4.73 16.70
C LEU A 260 11.94 3.26 16.52
N PRO A 261 11.97 2.73 15.28
CA PRO A 261 11.62 1.35 15.02
C PRO A 261 12.62 0.39 15.67
N GLN A 262 12.09 -0.71 16.20
CA GLN A 262 12.84 -1.90 16.61
C GLN A 262 12.11 -3.14 16.10
N VAL A 263 12.81 -4.27 16.01
CA VAL A 263 12.22 -5.54 15.56
C VAL A 263 12.40 -6.58 16.66
N ASP A 264 11.29 -7.11 17.18
CA ASP A 264 11.29 -8.24 18.09
C ASP A 264 11.37 -9.55 17.30
N THR A 265 12.58 -10.10 17.23
CA THR A 265 12.90 -11.35 16.52
C THR A 265 12.47 -12.61 17.28
N GLY A 266 11.98 -12.47 18.52
CA GLY A 266 11.32 -13.54 19.27
C GLY A 266 9.92 -13.87 18.72
N LEU A 267 9.33 -12.96 17.93
CA LEU A 267 8.00 -13.08 17.35
C LEU A 267 8.04 -12.96 15.81
N PRO A 268 8.50 -13.99 15.07
CA PRO A 268 8.51 -13.96 13.61
C PRO A 268 7.12 -13.68 13.06
N SER A 269 7.01 -12.59 12.32
CA SER A 269 5.72 -12.06 11.86
C SER A 269 5.81 -11.65 10.39
N VAL A 270 4.77 -12.02 9.63
CA VAL A 270 4.56 -11.60 8.25
C VAL A 270 3.22 -10.87 8.19
N TYR A 271 3.25 -9.61 7.78
CA TYR A 271 2.10 -8.73 7.72
C TYR A 271 1.42 -8.81 6.36
N THR A 272 0.10 -8.94 6.33
CA THR A 272 -0.66 -9.11 5.09
C THR A 272 -1.59 -7.95 4.81
N TYR A 273 -1.72 -7.59 3.53
CA TYR A 273 -2.77 -6.68 3.06
C TYR A 273 -3.17 -6.97 1.62
N LEU A 274 -4.41 -6.61 1.27
CA LEU A 274 -4.94 -6.74 -0.08
C LEU A 274 -4.65 -5.50 -0.92
N SER A 275 -4.33 -5.68 -2.19
CA SER A 275 -4.36 -4.63 -3.21
C SER A 275 -4.98 -5.15 -4.50
N ALA A 276 -5.14 -4.27 -5.48
CA ALA A 276 -5.62 -4.64 -6.81
C ALA A 276 -4.89 -3.89 -7.91
N VAL A 277 -4.89 -4.50 -9.09
CA VAL A 277 -4.38 -3.92 -10.32
C VAL A 277 -5.40 -4.15 -11.43
N ARG A 278 -5.46 -3.25 -12.41
CA ARG A 278 -6.27 -3.40 -13.62
C ARG A 278 -5.44 -4.02 -14.74
N PHE A 279 -6.00 -5.04 -15.37
CA PHE A 279 -5.39 -5.69 -16.51
C PHE A 279 -6.47 -6.24 -17.46
N GLN A 280 -6.42 -5.79 -18.70
CA GLN A 280 -7.37 -6.08 -19.78
C GLN A 280 -8.82 -5.85 -19.35
N SER A 281 -9.08 -4.69 -18.78
CA SER A 281 -10.37 -4.29 -18.19
C SER A 281 -10.85 -5.14 -17.01
N GLN A 282 -10.04 -6.08 -16.51
CA GLN A 282 -10.34 -6.86 -15.31
C GLN A 282 -9.61 -6.30 -14.09
N THR A 283 -10.26 -6.38 -12.94
CA THR A 283 -9.62 -6.19 -11.63
C THR A 283 -9.00 -7.51 -11.20
N LEU A 284 -7.69 -7.50 -10.95
CA LEU A 284 -6.93 -8.62 -10.43
C LEU A 284 -6.55 -8.35 -8.98
N VAL A 285 -6.81 -9.33 -8.11
CA VAL A 285 -6.50 -9.24 -6.69
C VAL A 285 -5.03 -9.54 -6.45
N GLN A 286 -4.44 -8.82 -5.52
CA GLN A 286 -3.06 -8.95 -5.12
C GLN A 286 -2.95 -9.23 -3.63
N LEU A 287 -2.32 -10.35 -3.28
CA LEU A 287 -1.98 -10.71 -1.91
C LEU A 287 -0.58 -10.18 -1.61
N ASN A 288 -0.43 -9.34 -0.60
CA ASN A 288 0.85 -8.79 -0.19
C ASN A 288 1.28 -9.40 1.14
N TYR A 289 2.55 -9.79 1.25
CA TYR A 289 3.21 -10.32 2.44
C TYR A 289 4.41 -9.44 2.74
N VAL A 290 4.47 -8.87 3.93
CA VAL A 290 5.49 -7.89 4.33
C VAL A 290 6.18 -8.37 5.59
N TRP A 291 7.50 -8.44 5.59
CA TRP A 291 8.26 -8.75 6.79
C TRP A 291 9.43 -7.80 6.97
N TRP A 292 9.99 -7.82 8.17
CA TRP A 292 10.95 -6.83 8.64
C TRP A 292 12.15 -7.50 9.31
N PHE A 293 13.30 -6.87 9.11
CA PHE A 293 14.59 -7.23 9.68
C PHE A 293 15.11 -6.07 10.54
N PRO A 294 15.87 -6.32 11.62
CA PRO A 294 16.36 -5.27 12.50
C PRO A 294 17.15 -4.17 11.79
N GLU A 295 17.94 -4.54 10.79
CA GLU A 295 18.79 -3.62 10.02
C GLU A 295 19.29 -4.25 8.72
N ARG A 296 19.88 -3.42 7.86
CA ARG A 296 20.86 -3.87 6.87
C ARG A 296 22.22 -3.37 7.35
N PRO A 297 23.11 -4.26 7.82
CA PRO A 297 24.38 -3.86 8.44
C PRO A 297 25.26 -3.13 7.42
N GLU A 298 26.20 -2.34 7.93
CA GLU A 298 27.28 -1.78 7.11
C GLU A 298 28.14 -2.93 6.58
N GLY A 299 28.28 -3.03 5.25
CA GLY A 299 29.31 -3.87 4.64
C GLY A 299 30.69 -3.21 4.69
N ASP A 300 31.64 -3.75 3.94
CA ASP A 300 32.98 -3.17 3.86
C ASP A 300 32.97 -1.81 3.12
N GLY A 301 33.59 -0.80 3.73
CA GLY A 301 33.77 0.53 3.15
C GLY A 301 32.58 1.47 3.34
N PHE A 302 32.41 2.43 2.43
CA PHE A 302 31.33 3.42 2.51
C PHE A 302 30.04 2.87 1.88
N ASP A 303 29.27 2.10 2.66
CA ASP A 303 27.99 1.55 2.23
C ASP A 303 26.86 2.59 2.32
N LEU A 304 26.32 2.98 1.16
CA LEU A 304 25.24 3.97 1.06
C LEU A 304 23.87 3.44 1.49
N TYR A 305 23.71 2.12 1.54
CA TYR A 305 22.44 1.43 1.70
C TYR A 305 22.25 0.87 3.11
N ALA A 306 23.26 0.92 3.97
CA ALA A 306 23.20 0.43 5.34
C ALA A 306 22.39 1.35 6.28
N GLY A 307 21.92 0.79 7.40
CA GLY A 307 21.01 1.48 8.31
C GLY A 307 19.95 0.59 8.95
N ARG A 308 19.23 1.18 9.91
CA ARG A 308 18.22 0.52 10.74
C ARG A 308 16.98 0.16 9.94
N LEU A 309 16.34 -0.93 10.34
CA LEU A 309 15.14 -1.53 9.77
C LEU A 309 15.26 -1.78 8.27
N ASP A 310 15.33 -3.04 7.88
CA ASP A 310 15.14 -3.45 6.48
C ASP A 310 13.87 -4.30 6.39
N GLY A 311 13.44 -4.63 5.18
CA GLY A 311 12.28 -5.48 5.00
C GLY A 311 11.96 -5.72 3.55
N LEU A 312 11.13 -6.72 3.31
CA LEU A 312 10.71 -7.11 1.98
C LEU A 312 9.19 -7.25 1.93
N THR A 313 8.63 -6.80 0.81
CA THR A 313 7.26 -7.04 0.40
C THR A 313 7.29 -8.03 -0.76
N LEU A 314 6.59 -9.14 -0.60
CA LEU A 314 6.28 -10.10 -1.65
C LEU A 314 4.82 -9.94 -2.04
N ARG A 315 4.53 -9.85 -3.34
CA ARG A 315 3.18 -9.68 -3.86
C ARG A 315 2.84 -10.77 -4.87
N LEU A 316 1.68 -11.40 -4.71
CA LEU A 316 1.13 -12.38 -5.65
C LEU A 316 -0.11 -11.78 -6.30
N THR A 317 -0.10 -11.65 -7.62
CA THR A 317 -1.29 -11.25 -8.40
C THR A 317 -2.01 -12.50 -8.89
N LEU A 318 -3.29 -12.62 -8.56
CA LEU A 318 -4.14 -13.76 -8.93
C LEU A 318 -5.05 -13.40 -10.11
N ASP A 319 -5.34 -14.39 -10.96
CA ASP A 319 -6.44 -14.33 -11.92
C ASP A 319 -7.81 -14.61 -11.26
N ALA A 320 -8.84 -14.79 -12.10
CA ALA A 320 -10.19 -14.99 -11.61
C ALA A 320 -10.42 -16.36 -10.96
N GLU A 321 -9.55 -17.32 -11.25
CA GLU A 321 -9.58 -18.71 -10.82
C GLU A 321 -8.62 -18.97 -9.65
N ALA A 322 -8.21 -17.91 -8.95
CA ALA A 322 -7.20 -17.94 -7.89
C ALA A 322 -5.87 -18.60 -8.34
N THR A 323 -5.48 -18.42 -9.60
CA THR A 323 -4.20 -18.88 -10.13
C THR A 323 -3.20 -17.72 -10.14
N PRO A 324 -1.99 -17.88 -9.57
CA PRO A 324 -0.97 -16.83 -9.62
C PRO A 324 -0.53 -16.54 -11.06
N LEU A 325 -0.57 -15.27 -11.46
CA LEU A 325 -0.07 -14.78 -12.75
C LEU A 325 1.31 -14.10 -12.64
N LEU A 326 1.59 -13.54 -11.48
CA LEU A 326 2.80 -12.75 -11.23
C LEU A 326 3.16 -12.80 -9.75
N VAL A 327 4.43 -13.09 -9.47
CA VAL A 327 5.05 -12.78 -8.18
C VAL A 327 5.92 -11.54 -8.35
N GLU A 328 5.94 -10.67 -7.36
CA GLU A 328 6.82 -9.50 -7.31
C GLU A 328 7.48 -9.43 -5.94
N SER A 329 8.72 -8.95 -5.90
CA SER A 329 9.42 -8.59 -4.67
C SER A 329 9.87 -7.14 -4.72
N MET A 330 9.90 -6.49 -3.57
CA MET A 330 10.35 -5.11 -3.40
C MET A 330 10.84 -4.93 -1.98
N HIS A 331 11.96 -4.25 -1.77
CA HIS A 331 12.32 -3.85 -0.41
C HIS A 331 11.30 -2.84 0.12
N ASN A 332 11.04 -2.84 1.42
CA ASN A 332 10.01 -1.97 2.03
C ASN A 332 10.32 -0.46 1.91
N CYS A 333 11.49 -0.08 1.37
CA CYS A 333 11.81 1.29 0.98
C CYS A 333 11.31 1.70 -0.42
N GLY A 334 10.87 0.74 -1.24
CA GLY A 334 10.48 0.92 -2.64
C GLY A 334 11.56 0.56 -3.65
N CYS A 335 12.78 0.27 -3.19
CA CYS A 335 13.90 -0.11 -4.03
C CYS A 335 13.78 -1.55 -4.52
N TYR A 336 14.53 -1.85 -5.59
CA TYR A 336 14.78 -3.21 -6.07
C TYR A 336 13.52 -4.01 -6.46
N HIS A 337 12.51 -3.32 -7.01
CA HIS A 337 11.28 -3.96 -7.51
C HIS A 337 11.60 -4.95 -8.64
N GLN A 338 11.38 -6.24 -8.37
CA GLN A 338 11.61 -7.38 -9.26
C GLN A 338 10.28 -8.06 -9.60
N HIS A 339 10.18 -8.59 -10.81
CA HIS A 339 8.99 -9.26 -11.34
C HIS A 339 9.33 -10.69 -11.76
N TYR A 340 8.49 -11.65 -11.39
CA TYR A 340 8.61 -13.07 -11.68
C TYR A 340 7.31 -13.58 -12.32
N PRO A 341 7.16 -13.46 -13.65
CA PRO A 341 5.93 -13.83 -14.34
C PRO A 341 5.70 -15.36 -14.31
N LEU A 342 4.44 -15.77 -14.15
CA LEU A 342 4.00 -17.16 -14.26
C LEU A 342 3.38 -17.43 -15.64
N PRO A 343 3.11 -18.71 -15.98
CA PRO A 343 2.35 -19.05 -17.19
C PRO A 343 1.06 -18.23 -17.31
N GLY A 344 0.78 -17.71 -18.50
CA GLY A 344 -0.35 -16.80 -18.74
C GLY A 344 0.04 -15.33 -18.87
N LEU A 345 1.25 -14.94 -18.44
CA LEU A 345 1.74 -13.58 -18.51
C LEU A 345 3.06 -13.49 -19.29
N GLN A 346 3.06 -12.73 -20.40
CA GLN A 346 4.25 -12.51 -21.23
C GLN A 346 4.71 -11.05 -21.19
N PRO A 347 5.99 -10.77 -20.94
CA PRO A 347 6.54 -9.43 -21.07
C PRO A 347 6.32 -8.86 -22.48
N LYS A 348 5.93 -7.58 -22.56
CA LYS A 348 5.96 -6.83 -23.82
C LYS A 348 7.42 -6.61 -24.23
N LEU A 349 7.69 -6.55 -25.53
CA LEU A 349 9.03 -6.27 -26.06
C LEU A 349 9.61 -4.95 -25.53
N ARG A 350 8.75 -3.96 -25.30
CA ARG A 350 9.10 -2.69 -24.65
C ARG A 350 8.01 -2.30 -23.67
N SER A 351 8.38 -2.09 -22.41
CA SER A 351 7.50 -1.43 -21.44
C SER A 351 7.35 0.05 -21.78
N THR A 352 6.22 0.65 -21.43
CA THR A 352 6.02 2.11 -21.60
C THR A 352 6.65 2.94 -20.47
N TYR A 353 7.39 2.31 -19.55
CA TYR A 353 8.14 2.99 -18.49
C TYR A 353 9.50 3.49 -19.01
N ALA A 354 9.94 4.65 -18.50
CA ALA A 354 11.25 5.21 -18.86
C ALA A 354 12.41 4.39 -18.29
N GLU A 355 12.24 3.88 -17.06
CA GLU A 355 13.05 2.83 -16.45
C GLU A 355 12.41 1.46 -16.71
N PRO A 356 13.03 0.58 -17.52
CA PRO A 356 12.50 -0.76 -17.73
C PRO A 356 12.36 -1.51 -16.40
N PRO A 357 11.26 -2.24 -16.16
CA PRO A 357 11.14 -3.12 -15.00
C PRO A 357 12.17 -4.25 -15.06
N LEU A 358 12.66 -4.70 -13.90
CA LEU A 358 13.51 -5.88 -13.82
C LEU A 358 12.64 -7.13 -13.79
N ILE A 359 12.56 -7.83 -14.93
CA ILE A 359 11.81 -9.08 -15.07
C ILE A 359 12.78 -10.26 -15.04
N LEU A 360 12.67 -11.12 -14.04
CA LEU A 360 13.50 -12.31 -13.82
C LEU A 360 12.71 -13.58 -14.18
N PRO A 361 13.37 -14.75 -14.36
CA PRO A 361 12.67 -16.02 -14.53
C PRO A 361 11.64 -16.29 -13.42
N GLY A 362 10.46 -16.80 -13.81
CA GLY A 362 9.38 -17.13 -12.88
C GLY A 362 9.68 -18.40 -12.06
N PRO A 363 8.96 -18.62 -10.94
CA PRO A 363 9.17 -19.74 -10.02
C PRO A 363 8.64 -21.11 -10.51
N GLY A 364 8.20 -21.19 -11.76
CA GLY A 364 7.44 -22.34 -12.27
C GLY A 364 5.93 -22.26 -11.94
N PRO A 365 5.15 -23.30 -12.29
CA PRO A 365 3.71 -23.34 -12.04
C PRO A 365 3.39 -23.53 -10.55
N ALA A 366 2.29 -22.90 -10.10
CA ALA A 366 1.77 -23.05 -8.75
C ALA A 366 0.80 -24.25 -8.66
N GLU A 367 1.34 -25.45 -8.40
CA GLU A 367 0.53 -26.67 -8.28
C GLU A 367 -0.05 -26.87 -6.87
N THR A 368 -1.04 -27.75 -6.76
CA THR A 368 -1.65 -28.10 -5.47
C THR A 368 -0.63 -28.74 -4.53
N GLY A 369 -0.63 -28.34 -3.25
CA GLY A 369 0.35 -28.80 -2.27
C GLY A 369 1.76 -28.18 -2.39
N LEU A 370 2.01 -27.36 -3.43
CA LEU A 370 3.23 -26.57 -3.51
C LEU A 370 3.03 -25.17 -2.91
N HIS A 371 4.09 -24.70 -2.26
CA HIS A 371 4.18 -23.39 -1.64
C HIS A 371 5.30 -22.59 -2.30
N LEU A 372 5.07 -21.29 -2.42
CA LEU A 372 6.09 -20.38 -2.91
C LEU A 372 7.23 -20.32 -1.91
N ARG A 373 8.42 -20.75 -2.32
CA ARG A 373 9.65 -20.66 -1.55
C ARG A 373 10.53 -19.59 -2.15
N LEU A 374 10.94 -18.62 -1.33
CA LEU A 374 11.94 -17.63 -1.70
C LEU A 374 13.20 -17.78 -0.87
N ARG A 375 14.34 -17.51 -1.50
CA ARG A 375 15.64 -17.43 -0.85
C ARG A 375 16.19 -16.02 -0.94
N GLN A 376 16.72 -15.52 0.18
CA GLN A 376 17.32 -14.20 0.25
C GLN A 376 18.76 -14.26 0.78
N THR A 377 19.57 -13.33 0.30
CA THR A 377 20.94 -13.14 0.78
C THR A 377 20.96 -12.64 2.23
N SER A 378 21.97 -13.07 2.99
CA SER A 378 22.28 -12.48 4.28
C SER A 378 22.65 -10.99 4.13
N ALA A 379 22.34 -10.19 5.15
CA ALA A 379 22.55 -8.74 5.28
C ALA A 379 21.81 -7.85 4.28
N SER A 380 21.90 -8.16 2.99
CA SER A 380 21.30 -7.36 1.91
C SER A 380 19.87 -7.76 1.56
N HIS A 381 19.41 -8.92 2.01
CA HIS A 381 18.05 -9.44 1.86
C HIS A 381 17.52 -9.49 0.41
N TYR A 382 18.41 -9.48 -0.59
CA TYR A 382 18.02 -9.61 -1.99
C TYR A 382 17.45 -11.00 -2.25
N VAL A 383 16.33 -11.06 -2.95
CA VAL A 383 15.81 -12.33 -3.47
C VAL A 383 16.74 -12.85 -4.56
N THR A 384 17.24 -14.07 -4.38
CA THR A 384 18.17 -14.74 -5.30
C THR A 384 17.54 -15.94 -5.98
N HIS A 385 16.54 -16.55 -5.36
CA HIS A 385 15.84 -17.69 -5.92
C HIS A 385 14.38 -17.70 -5.51
N LEU A 386 13.53 -18.20 -6.40
CA LEU A 386 12.10 -18.34 -6.20
C LEU A 386 11.62 -19.61 -6.88
N THR A 387 10.87 -20.46 -6.18
CA THR A 387 10.33 -21.71 -6.73
C THR A 387 9.06 -22.13 -6.01
N PHE A 388 8.19 -22.89 -6.68
CA PHE A 388 7.12 -23.63 -6.00
C PHE A 388 7.62 -25.01 -5.61
N ALA A 389 7.57 -25.33 -4.31
CA ALA A 389 8.05 -26.59 -3.75
C ALA A 389 7.16 -27.06 -2.59
N PRO A 390 7.20 -28.35 -2.22
CA PRO A 390 6.54 -28.82 -1.01
C PRO A 390 7.04 -28.06 0.23
N LEU A 391 6.21 -28.01 1.26
CA LEU A 391 6.62 -27.46 2.56
C LEU A 391 7.80 -28.27 3.12
N PRO A 392 8.86 -27.61 3.62
CA PRO A 392 9.89 -28.27 4.38
C PRO A 392 9.37 -28.81 5.73
N ASP A 393 9.98 -29.90 6.22
CA ASP A 393 9.63 -30.50 7.52
C ASP A 393 10.12 -29.69 8.73
N THR A 394 11.10 -28.81 8.53
CA THR A 394 11.77 -28.07 9.60
C THR A 394 11.88 -26.59 9.26
N GLY A 395 11.69 -25.73 10.27
CA GLY A 395 11.81 -24.28 10.18
C GLY A 395 11.10 -23.61 11.35
N GLN A 396 11.36 -22.31 11.55
CA GLN A 396 10.66 -21.52 12.54
C GLN A 396 9.30 -21.07 11.99
N VAL A 397 8.23 -21.24 12.75
CA VAL A 397 6.90 -20.81 12.29
C VAL A 397 6.75 -19.31 12.50
N TYR A 398 6.25 -18.60 11.49
CA TYR A 398 5.87 -17.20 11.58
C TYR A 398 4.34 -17.05 11.59
N GLN A 399 3.86 -15.98 12.20
CA GLN A 399 2.43 -15.64 12.21
C GLN A 399 2.09 -14.70 11.06
N LEU A 400 0.93 -14.94 10.42
CA LEU A 400 0.31 -13.94 9.56
C LEU A 400 -0.43 -12.91 10.45
N ARG A 401 -0.15 -11.64 10.24
CA ARG A 401 -0.71 -10.50 11.01
C ARG A 401 -1.32 -9.47 10.07
N ASP A 402 -2.28 -8.68 10.55
CA ASP A 402 -2.83 -7.62 9.73
C ASP A 402 -1.79 -6.49 9.60
N TYR A 403 -1.48 -6.07 8.36
CA TYR A 403 -0.63 -4.91 8.11
C TYR A 403 -1.08 -3.64 8.84
N GLN A 404 -2.37 -3.49 9.12
CA GLN A 404 -2.89 -2.36 9.89
C GLN A 404 -2.32 -2.28 11.31
N GLU A 405 -1.87 -3.40 11.90
CA GLU A 405 -1.19 -3.39 13.22
C GLU A 405 0.07 -2.52 13.21
N LEU A 406 0.76 -2.39 12.07
CA LEU A 406 1.93 -1.51 11.93
C LEU A 406 1.58 -0.01 12.06
N ARG A 407 0.29 0.34 11.98
CA ARG A 407 -0.21 1.71 12.17
C ARG A 407 -0.68 1.96 13.60
N GLN A 408 -0.70 0.92 14.45
CA GLN A 408 -1.17 0.94 15.83
C GLN A 408 -0.24 0.08 16.71
N LEU A 409 1.01 0.50 16.82
CA LEU A 409 1.99 -0.13 17.67
C LEU A 409 1.86 0.36 19.11
N ALA A 410 2.01 -0.55 20.08
CA ALA A 410 2.17 -0.16 21.47
C ALA A 410 3.51 0.57 21.66
N VAL A 411 3.49 1.75 22.29
CA VAL A 411 4.70 2.45 22.72
C VAL A 411 4.89 2.15 24.21
N SER A 412 6.08 1.70 24.59
CA SER A 412 6.38 1.21 25.96
C SER A 412 6.08 2.21 27.09
N ALA A 413 5.92 3.51 26.81
CA ALA A 413 5.70 4.56 27.80
C ALA A 413 4.73 5.68 27.33
N GLY A 414 4.03 5.50 26.21
CA GLY A 414 3.13 6.49 25.61
C GLY A 414 1.98 5.78 24.92
N GLY A 415 0.89 6.49 24.61
CA GLY A 415 -0.26 5.92 23.91
C GLY A 415 0.08 5.25 22.56
N PRO A 416 -0.93 4.74 21.84
CA PRO A 416 -0.72 4.05 20.56
C PRO A 416 0.11 4.90 19.59
N GLY A 417 1.16 4.31 19.02
CA GLY A 417 2.04 4.90 18.02
C GLY A 417 1.86 4.25 16.65
N SER A 418 2.48 4.84 15.63
CA SER A 418 2.50 4.27 14.27
C SER A 418 3.95 4.07 13.84
N LEU A 419 4.25 2.96 13.16
CA LEU A 419 5.55 2.74 12.53
C LEU A 419 5.84 3.84 11.50
N PHE A 420 4.79 4.37 10.87
CA PHE A 420 4.87 5.36 9.80
C PHE A 420 4.56 6.75 10.31
N GLY A 421 5.40 7.72 9.95
CA GLY A 421 5.15 9.14 10.17
C GLY A 421 4.34 9.79 9.03
N ARG A 422 4.15 11.11 9.12
CA ARG A 422 3.30 11.99 8.27
C ARG A 422 3.40 11.84 6.73
N HIS A 423 4.40 11.16 6.20
CA HIS A 423 4.61 11.00 4.76
C HIS A 423 4.56 9.53 4.32
N GLY A 424 4.16 8.63 5.23
CA GLY A 424 4.28 7.18 5.04
C GLY A 424 5.73 6.73 5.01
N LEU A 425 6.62 7.41 5.74
CA LEU A 425 8.02 7.02 5.94
C LEU A 425 8.20 6.51 7.37
N VAL A 426 9.06 5.52 7.58
CA VAL A 426 9.47 5.07 8.91
C VAL A 426 10.62 5.95 9.41
N PRO A 427 10.43 6.74 10.49
CA PRO A 427 11.49 7.58 11.03
C PRO A 427 12.74 6.78 11.44
N GLY A 428 13.93 7.33 11.21
CA GLY A 428 15.20 6.69 11.60
C GLY A 428 15.67 5.56 10.68
N THR A 429 15.05 5.41 9.51
CA THR A 429 15.41 4.40 8.48
C THR A 429 16.05 5.02 7.25
N GLU A 430 16.37 6.33 7.30
CA GLU A 430 16.96 7.04 6.19
C GLU A 430 18.33 6.46 5.83
N ARG A 431 18.57 6.29 4.53
CA ARG A 431 19.82 5.75 3.99
C ARG A 431 20.68 6.86 3.42
N ARG A 432 22.01 6.68 3.42
CA ARG A 432 22.94 7.68 2.87
C ARG A 432 22.73 7.89 1.37
N GLU A 433 22.16 6.91 0.66
CA GLU A 433 21.80 7.04 -0.76
C GLU A 433 20.85 8.21 -1.06
N ARG A 434 20.13 8.73 -0.05
CA ARG A 434 19.28 9.91 -0.21
C ARG A 434 20.02 11.12 -0.77
N TRP A 435 21.29 11.29 -0.43
CA TRP A 435 22.12 12.41 -0.88
C TRP A 435 22.53 12.30 -2.35
N LEU A 436 22.45 11.08 -2.93
CA LEU A 436 22.73 10.83 -4.33
C LEU A 436 21.46 10.84 -5.19
N PHE A 437 20.41 10.16 -4.72
CA PHE A 437 19.21 9.92 -5.54
C PHE A 437 18.10 10.96 -5.35
N TRP A 438 18.22 11.96 -4.46
CA TRP A 438 17.19 12.98 -4.26
C TRP A 438 16.81 13.72 -5.56
N VAL A 439 17.73 13.86 -6.50
CA VAL A 439 17.51 14.51 -7.81
C VAL A 439 16.45 13.78 -8.65
N SER A 440 16.18 12.51 -8.37
CA SER A 440 15.08 11.75 -8.99
C SER A 440 13.70 12.25 -8.58
N GLY A 441 13.61 13.08 -7.53
CA GLY A 441 12.37 13.52 -6.91
C GLY A 441 11.78 12.54 -5.91
N VAL A 442 12.34 11.35 -5.73
CA VAL A 442 11.92 10.44 -4.66
C VAL A 442 12.28 11.07 -3.31
N ARG A 443 11.31 11.14 -2.40
CA ARG A 443 11.51 11.69 -1.04
C ARG A 443 12.22 10.68 -0.15
N GLU A 444 13.37 11.05 0.42
CA GLU A 444 14.21 10.17 1.26
C GLU A 444 14.45 8.78 0.62
N PRO A 445 15.14 8.70 -0.54
CA PRO A 445 15.50 7.41 -1.14
C PRO A 445 16.13 6.46 -0.10
N GLY A 446 15.66 5.21 -0.08
CA GLY A 446 16.11 4.19 0.87
C GLY A 446 15.39 4.15 2.21
N ALA A 447 14.67 5.20 2.61
CA ALA A 447 13.83 5.14 3.82
C ALA A 447 12.67 4.17 3.64
N MET A 448 12.38 3.37 4.67
CA MET A 448 11.27 2.41 4.69
C MET A 448 9.92 3.13 4.63
N ARG A 449 8.92 2.51 4.00
CA ARG A 449 7.66 3.17 3.68
C ARG A 449 6.43 2.34 4.00
N GLN A 450 5.34 3.06 4.14
CA GLN A 450 4.00 2.51 4.19
C GLN A 450 3.58 2.00 2.79
N ALA A 451 2.77 0.95 2.76
CA ALA A 451 2.05 0.51 1.57
C ALA A 451 1.41 1.69 0.83
N GLN A 452 1.39 1.62 -0.51
CA GLN A 452 0.89 2.67 -1.43
C GLN A 452 1.72 3.97 -1.50
N ARG A 453 2.93 4.00 -0.90
CA ARG A 453 3.85 5.15 -0.94
C ARG A 453 5.19 4.85 -1.61
N HIS A 454 5.26 3.70 -2.28
CA HIS A 454 6.48 3.17 -2.88
C HIS A 454 6.65 3.66 -4.31
N ALA A 455 7.50 4.66 -4.50
CA ALA A 455 8.07 4.94 -5.81
C ALA A 455 9.13 3.88 -6.13
N THR A 456 8.98 3.17 -7.26
CA THR A 456 9.82 2.01 -7.62
C THR A 456 10.74 2.26 -8.82
N ALA A 457 10.87 3.52 -9.23
CA ALA A 457 11.77 3.93 -10.30
C ALA A 457 12.46 5.25 -9.95
N PHE A 458 13.75 5.36 -10.26
CA PHE A 458 14.47 6.63 -10.21
C PHE A 458 14.42 7.37 -11.56
N VAL A 459 14.17 6.67 -12.66
CA VAL A 459 14.02 7.25 -13.99
C VAL A 459 12.57 7.17 -14.48
N GLY A 460 11.92 8.33 -14.56
CA GLY A 460 10.51 8.45 -14.94
C GLY A 460 9.62 8.49 -13.70
N ARG A 461 8.42 7.90 -13.78
CA ARG A 461 7.50 7.74 -12.65
C ARG A 461 6.93 6.34 -12.72
N ARG A 462 7.03 5.61 -11.60
CA ARG A 462 6.41 4.31 -11.40
C ARG A 462 6.17 4.10 -9.92
N HIS A 463 4.99 3.60 -9.58
CA HIS A 463 4.64 3.21 -8.22
C HIS A 463 4.38 1.72 -8.14
N PHE A 464 4.62 1.13 -6.97
CA PHE A 464 4.34 -0.28 -6.75
C PHE A 464 2.84 -0.58 -6.92
N ASP A 465 1.98 0.37 -6.55
CA ASP A 465 0.53 0.31 -6.63
C ASP A 465 -0.06 1.02 -7.88
N ASP A 466 0.74 1.27 -8.92
CA ASP A 466 0.21 1.74 -10.21
C ASP A 466 -0.86 0.75 -10.71
N ALA A 467 -2.10 1.24 -10.86
CA ALA A 467 -3.22 0.39 -11.25
C ALA A 467 -3.12 -0.13 -12.69
N ASP A 468 -2.33 0.51 -13.55
CA ASP A 468 -2.06 0.10 -14.93
C ASP A 468 -0.67 -0.54 -15.11
N LEU A 469 0.01 -0.90 -14.00
CA LEU A 469 1.36 -1.46 -14.02
C LEU A 469 1.47 -2.66 -14.97
N LEU A 470 0.53 -3.61 -14.88
CA LEU A 470 0.52 -4.80 -15.71
C LEU A 470 0.24 -4.46 -17.18
N GLU A 471 -0.68 -3.53 -17.45
CA GLU A 471 -0.97 -3.06 -18.82
C GLU A 471 0.25 -2.47 -19.50
N ARG A 472 1.13 -1.82 -18.74
CA ARG A 472 2.32 -1.18 -19.28
C ARG A 472 3.49 -2.14 -19.52
N ILE A 473 3.47 -3.32 -18.90
CA ILE A 473 4.60 -4.26 -18.88
C ILE A 473 4.29 -5.57 -19.61
N TYR A 474 3.05 -6.06 -19.54
CA TYR A 474 2.69 -7.43 -19.91
C TYR A 474 1.53 -7.51 -20.89
N ARG A 475 1.44 -8.64 -21.59
CA ARG A 475 0.26 -9.10 -22.32
C ARG A 475 -0.11 -10.49 -21.84
N ARG A 476 -1.40 -10.86 -21.90
CA ARG A 476 -1.78 -12.26 -21.70
C ARG A 476 -1.14 -13.12 -22.78
N SER A 477 -0.63 -14.28 -22.38
CA SER A 477 -0.30 -15.33 -23.34
C SER A 477 -1.49 -16.26 -23.47
N SER A 478 -1.96 -16.50 -24.69
CA SER A 478 -2.80 -17.66 -24.98
C SER A 478 -1.98 -18.91 -24.70
N VAL A 479 -2.22 -19.58 -23.57
CA VAL A 479 -1.72 -20.94 -23.37
C VAL A 479 -2.51 -21.80 -24.35
N VAL A 480 -1.89 -22.15 -25.47
CA VAL A 480 -2.35 -23.31 -26.24
C VAL A 480 -2.16 -24.49 -25.30
N GLN A 481 -3.26 -24.97 -24.71
CA GLN A 481 -3.27 -26.28 -24.09
C GLN A 481 -2.97 -27.29 -25.21
N SER A 482 -1.71 -27.64 -25.41
CA SER A 482 -1.39 -28.92 -26.01
C SER A 482 -1.86 -29.96 -25.00
N ARG A 483 -3.11 -30.43 -25.18
CA ARG A 483 -3.56 -31.66 -24.53
C ARG A 483 -2.62 -32.80 -24.94
N PRO A 484 -2.26 -33.70 -24.01
CA PRO A 484 -1.47 -34.88 -24.33
C PRO A 484 -2.13 -35.75 -25.41
#